data_AF-X5WW11-F1
#
_entry.id   AF-X5WW11-F1
#
_cell.length_a   1.000
_cell.length_b   1.000
_cell.length_c   1.000
_cell.angle_alpha   90.00
_cell.angle_beta   90.00
_cell.angle_gamma   90.00
#
_symmetry.space_group_name_H-M   'P 1'
#
loop_
_entity.id
_entity.type
_entity.pdbx_description
1 polymer ?
#
loop_
_entity_poly.entity_id
_entity_poly.type
_entity_poly.pdbx_seq_one_letter_code
_entity_poly.pdbx_strand_id
1 'polypeptide(L)'
;MGLRAGIRQFAMRRVLRMALVKRSGLTIPTSGDEARKNDIYLVYLLDSAGVARFLVYDLVDDQVQGKWSLDGQNFTEERSLDISELADFQPWIQHYYRGWTFYTIGLPKFLRYRWSCWPWIQVTYDRYLQLRFNKRELPRQDRMKVLRYILSETVKDRAFQTHPTSLLTHFYTVRWVHRPDKEELMTYYTLLLDSMKDVQDLEETQHHGYKLKPQALNTITSFDLEEQRHTDNKNTQNRIFWLTVVLIVVGIVQSGAAAYDAWWKSPETVTGTIGDQAIDMIPN
;
A
#
# COMPACT_ATOMS: atom_id res chain seq x y z
N MET A 1 28.15 -46.54 -11.37
CA MET A 1 27.57 -45.29 -11.89
C MET A 1 26.05 -45.36 -12.20
N GLY A 2 25.33 -46.47 -11.97
CA GLY A 2 24.00 -46.68 -12.58
C GLY A 2 22.74 -46.18 -11.84
N LEU A 3 22.74 -46.10 -10.50
CA LEU A 3 21.49 -45.81 -9.75
C LEU A 3 21.09 -44.32 -9.77
N ARG A 4 22.03 -43.40 -9.55
CA ARG A 4 21.72 -41.96 -9.52
C ARG A 4 21.35 -41.41 -10.91
N ALA A 5 22.02 -41.89 -11.96
CA ALA A 5 21.71 -41.50 -13.34
C ALA A 5 20.33 -42.02 -13.77
N GLY A 6 20.00 -43.28 -13.47
CA GLY A 6 18.68 -43.86 -13.77
C GLY A 6 17.54 -43.17 -13.01
N ILE A 7 17.73 -42.84 -11.73
CA ILE A 7 16.73 -42.07 -10.95
C ILE A 7 16.53 -40.67 -11.54
N ARG A 8 17.61 -40.00 -11.95
CA ARG A 8 17.54 -38.67 -12.57
C ARG A 8 16.83 -38.71 -13.93
N GLN A 9 17.13 -39.70 -14.76
CA GLN A 9 16.46 -39.89 -16.06
C GLN A 9 14.97 -40.17 -15.88
N PHE A 10 14.61 -41.05 -14.94
CA PHE A 10 13.20 -41.31 -14.61
C PHE A 10 12.47 -40.06 -14.11
N ALA A 11 13.11 -39.29 -13.22
CA ALA A 11 12.57 -38.03 -12.72
C ALA A 11 12.42 -36.99 -13.84
N MET A 12 13.41 -36.86 -14.72
CA MET A 12 13.36 -35.97 -15.89
C MET A 12 12.19 -36.33 -16.81
N ARG A 13 12.06 -37.62 -17.17
CA ARG A 13 10.94 -38.10 -17.99
C ARG A 13 9.59 -37.78 -17.36
N ARG A 14 9.46 -37.99 -16.04
CA ARG A 14 8.24 -37.70 -15.29
C ARG A 14 7.90 -36.22 -15.29
N VAL A 15 8.89 -35.35 -15.08
CA VAL A 15 8.74 -33.89 -15.09
C VAL A 15 8.35 -33.37 -16.47
N LEU A 16 9.03 -33.83 -17.52
CA LEU A 16 8.71 -33.47 -18.91
C LEU A 16 7.29 -33.90 -19.27
N ARG A 17 6.93 -35.15 -19.00
CA ARG A 17 5.57 -35.64 -19.25
C ARG A 17 4.52 -34.81 -18.52
N MET A 18 4.77 -34.40 -17.28
CA MET A 18 3.85 -33.56 -16.51
C MET A 18 3.73 -32.13 -17.05
N ALA A 19 4.85 -31.51 -17.44
CA ALA A 19 4.86 -30.17 -17.99
C ALA A 19 4.16 -30.12 -19.36
N LEU A 20 4.43 -31.11 -20.20
CA LEU A 20 3.88 -31.24 -21.56
C LEU A 20 2.38 -31.62 -21.62
N VAL A 21 1.72 -31.91 -20.49
CA VAL A 21 0.26 -32.03 -20.46
C VAL A 21 -0.39 -30.68 -20.74
N LYS A 22 0.22 -29.58 -20.29
CA LYS A 22 -0.32 -28.23 -20.44
C LYS A 22 0.54 -27.42 -21.42
N ARG A 23 0.40 -27.79 -22.69
CA ARG A 23 1.20 -27.27 -23.82
C ARG A 23 0.89 -25.81 -24.08
N SER A 24 1.90 -25.08 -24.54
CA SER A 24 1.71 -23.78 -25.17
C SER A 24 1.16 -23.97 -26.58
N GLY A 25 0.16 -23.18 -26.97
CA GLY A 25 -0.13 -22.96 -28.39
C GLY A 25 0.98 -22.15 -29.08
N LEU A 26 0.78 -21.81 -30.36
CA LEU A 26 1.69 -20.98 -31.15
C LEU A 26 1.96 -19.59 -30.53
N THR A 27 1.04 -19.10 -29.70
CA THR A 27 1.13 -17.79 -29.03
C THR A 27 0.87 -17.96 -27.54
N ILE A 28 1.70 -17.34 -26.70
CA ILE A 28 1.53 -17.33 -25.25
C ILE A 28 0.86 -16.00 -24.89
N PRO A 29 -0.44 -15.99 -24.50
CA PRO A 29 -1.08 -14.73 -24.17
C PRO A 29 -0.57 -14.23 -22.82
N THR A 30 0.24 -13.19 -22.82
CA THR A 30 0.79 -12.61 -21.57
C THR A 30 -0.09 -11.50 -21.00
N SER A 31 -1.08 -11.02 -21.75
CA SER A 31 -1.99 -9.94 -21.35
C SER A 31 -3.47 -10.29 -21.60
N GLY A 32 -4.36 -9.49 -20.99
CA GLY A 32 -5.81 -9.60 -21.17
C GLY A 32 -6.47 -10.76 -20.42
N ASP A 33 -7.71 -11.08 -20.81
CA ASP A 33 -8.48 -12.15 -20.17
C ASP A 33 -7.97 -13.55 -20.51
N GLU A 34 -7.30 -13.71 -21.65
CA GLU A 34 -6.63 -14.96 -22.03
C GLU A 34 -5.49 -15.28 -21.06
N ALA A 35 -4.65 -14.29 -20.70
CA ALA A 35 -3.60 -14.48 -19.70
C ALA A 35 -4.13 -14.94 -18.34
N ARG A 36 -5.34 -14.50 -17.95
CA ARG A 36 -5.98 -14.89 -16.66
C ARG A 36 -6.43 -16.35 -16.63
N LYS A 37 -6.63 -16.97 -17.79
CA LYS A 37 -7.01 -18.38 -17.93
C LYS A 37 -5.81 -19.28 -18.20
N ASN A 38 -4.65 -18.71 -18.53
CA ASN A 38 -3.45 -19.48 -18.85
C ASN A 38 -2.99 -20.39 -17.73
N ASP A 39 -2.54 -21.57 -18.15
CA ASP A 39 -1.84 -22.54 -17.32
C ASP A 39 -0.94 -23.34 -18.26
N ILE A 40 0.22 -22.79 -18.59
CA ILE A 40 1.10 -23.27 -19.67
C ILE A 40 2.52 -23.45 -19.12
N TYR A 41 3.15 -24.58 -19.42
CA TYR A 41 4.57 -24.80 -19.13
C TYR A 41 5.42 -24.72 -20.39
N LEU A 42 6.50 -23.95 -20.33
CA LEU A 42 7.62 -24.04 -21.26
C LEU A 42 8.79 -24.71 -20.55
N VAL A 43 9.46 -25.62 -21.27
CA VAL A 43 10.62 -26.32 -20.72
C VAL A 43 11.83 -26.10 -21.62
N TYR A 44 12.84 -25.44 -21.06
CA TYR A 44 14.15 -25.29 -21.65
C TYR A 44 15.13 -26.24 -20.97
N LEU A 45 16.13 -26.70 -21.70
CA LEU A 45 17.25 -27.47 -21.18
C LEU A 45 18.49 -26.59 -21.20
N LEU A 46 19.03 -26.36 -20.01
CA LEU A 46 20.27 -25.64 -19.79
C LEU A 46 21.44 -26.62 -19.85
N ASP A 47 22.47 -26.26 -20.60
CA ASP A 47 23.76 -26.96 -20.59
C ASP A 47 24.51 -26.71 -19.26
N SER A 48 25.60 -27.44 -19.02
CA SER A 48 26.56 -27.26 -17.93
C SER A 48 27.06 -25.82 -17.77
N ALA A 49 27.13 -25.05 -18.86
CA ALA A 49 27.46 -23.62 -18.88
C ALA A 49 26.28 -22.69 -18.53
N GLY A 50 25.08 -23.22 -18.26
CA GLY A 50 23.87 -22.45 -17.93
C GLY A 50 23.14 -21.85 -19.13
N VAL A 51 23.54 -22.17 -20.36
CA VAL A 51 22.93 -21.66 -21.60
C VAL A 51 21.75 -22.53 -22.01
N ALA A 52 20.61 -21.91 -22.35
CA ALA A 52 19.40 -22.60 -22.81
C ALA A 52 19.57 -23.11 -24.25
N ARG A 53 20.05 -24.34 -24.40
CA ARG A 53 20.37 -24.92 -25.71
C ARG A 53 19.20 -25.61 -26.39
N PHE A 54 18.17 -26.00 -25.64
CA PHE A 54 17.07 -26.77 -26.22
C PHE A 54 15.73 -26.41 -25.60
N LEU A 55 14.72 -26.18 -26.43
CA LEU A 55 13.32 -25.95 -26.05
C LEU A 55 12.51 -27.20 -26.38
N VAL A 56 11.88 -27.80 -25.37
CA VAL A 56 11.12 -29.03 -25.50
C VAL A 56 9.68 -28.75 -25.95
N TYR A 57 9.24 -29.41 -27.02
CA TYR A 57 7.86 -29.33 -27.52
C TYR A 57 7.06 -30.62 -27.29
N ASP A 58 7.69 -31.78 -27.49
CA ASP A 58 7.02 -33.06 -27.31
C ASP A 58 7.96 -34.14 -26.76
N LEU A 59 7.34 -35.19 -26.23
CA LEU A 59 8.00 -36.39 -25.74
C LEU A 59 7.32 -37.59 -26.40
N VAL A 60 7.99 -38.18 -27.39
CA VAL A 60 7.53 -39.38 -28.09
C VAL A 60 8.42 -40.54 -27.67
N ASP A 61 7.83 -41.54 -27.03
CA ASP A 61 8.53 -42.70 -26.45
C ASP A 61 9.62 -42.32 -25.43
N ASP A 62 10.88 -42.43 -25.84
CA ASP A 62 12.09 -42.06 -25.11
C ASP A 62 12.90 -40.95 -25.82
N GLN A 63 12.33 -40.31 -26.85
CA GLN A 63 12.92 -39.17 -27.52
C GLN A 63 12.18 -37.87 -27.18
N VAL A 64 12.97 -36.87 -26.83
CA VAL A 64 12.51 -35.51 -26.57
C VAL A 64 12.67 -34.70 -27.85
N GLN A 65 11.56 -34.21 -28.38
CA GLN A 65 11.52 -33.39 -29.58
C GLN A 65 11.43 -31.92 -29.21
N GLY A 66 12.18 -31.10 -29.94
CA GLY A 66 12.32 -29.70 -29.60
C GLY A 66 13.10 -28.92 -30.63
N LYS A 67 13.31 -27.65 -30.32
CA LYS A 67 14.20 -26.79 -31.11
C LYS A 67 15.48 -26.53 -30.35
N TRP A 68 16.59 -26.64 -31.07
CA TRP A 68 17.93 -26.37 -30.59
C TRP A 68 18.30 -24.91 -30.87
N SER A 69 19.11 -24.34 -29.97
CA SER A 69 19.64 -22.99 -30.07
C SER A 69 21.17 -23.03 -29.98
N LEU A 70 21.82 -22.39 -30.95
CA LEU A 70 23.28 -22.20 -30.96
C LEU A 70 23.69 -21.03 -30.05
N ASP A 71 22.88 -19.97 -30.02
CA ASP A 71 23.17 -18.72 -29.29
C ASP A 71 22.45 -18.63 -27.93
N GLY A 72 21.57 -19.60 -27.62
CA GLY A 72 20.76 -19.62 -26.40
C GLY A 72 19.53 -18.71 -26.41
N GLN A 73 19.27 -18.01 -27.53
CA GLN A 73 18.14 -17.07 -27.69
C GLN A 73 17.23 -17.45 -28.87
N ASN A 74 17.81 -17.85 -30.00
CA ASN A 74 17.06 -18.23 -31.21
C ASN A 74 16.96 -19.75 -31.31
N PHE A 75 15.75 -20.29 -31.23
CA PHE A 75 15.47 -21.72 -31.32
C PHE A 75 14.97 -22.04 -32.74
N THR A 76 15.90 -22.39 -33.63
CA THR A 76 15.61 -22.50 -35.08
C THR A 76 15.69 -23.94 -35.59
N GLU A 77 16.61 -24.74 -35.06
CA GLU A 77 16.90 -26.08 -35.57
C GLU A 77 16.04 -27.14 -34.87
N GLU A 78 15.24 -27.89 -35.61
CA GLU A 78 14.51 -29.02 -35.03
C GLU A 78 15.46 -30.19 -34.76
N ARG A 79 15.46 -30.68 -33.52
CA ARG A 79 16.33 -31.78 -33.10
C ARG A 79 15.59 -32.69 -32.14
N SER A 80 15.79 -33.99 -32.28
CA SER A 80 15.40 -34.99 -31.29
C SER A 80 16.61 -35.37 -30.45
N LEU A 81 16.41 -35.44 -29.14
CA LEU A 81 17.41 -35.88 -28.16
C LEU A 81 16.89 -37.12 -27.45
N ASP A 82 17.76 -38.11 -27.25
CA ASP A 82 17.42 -39.27 -26.42
C ASP A 82 17.41 -38.86 -24.93
N ILE A 83 16.52 -39.46 -24.12
CA ILE A 83 16.44 -39.23 -22.67
C ILE A 83 17.78 -39.53 -21.98
N SER A 84 18.58 -40.43 -22.55
CA SER A 84 19.91 -40.75 -22.06
C SER A 84 20.86 -39.53 -22.05
N GLU A 85 20.81 -38.70 -23.10
CA GLU A 85 21.62 -37.48 -23.28
C GLU A 85 21.15 -36.32 -22.39
N LEU A 86 19.90 -36.36 -21.91
CA LEU A 86 19.33 -35.35 -21.02
C LEU A 86 19.94 -35.36 -19.62
N ALA A 87 20.73 -36.38 -19.28
CA ALA A 87 21.40 -36.49 -17.98
C ALA A 87 22.40 -35.34 -17.74
N ASP A 88 22.94 -34.74 -18.78
CA ASP A 88 23.91 -33.65 -18.66
C ASP A 88 23.25 -32.27 -18.55
N PHE A 89 21.95 -32.19 -18.91
CA PHE A 89 21.21 -30.93 -18.91
C PHE A 89 20.42 -30.69 -17.61
N GLN A 90 20.20 -29.41 -17.30
CA GLN A 90 19.29 -28.98 -16.23
C GLN A 90 18.00 -28.41 -16.82
N PRO A 91 16.81 -28.84 -16.34
CA PRO A 91 15.56 -28.30 -16.84
C PRO A 91 15.32 -26.91 -16.23
N TRP A 92 15.06 -25.93 -17.09
CA TRP A 92 14.57 -24.61 -16.77
C TRP A 92 13.12 -24.50 -17.25
N ILE A 93 12.19 -24.48 -16.30
CA ILE A 93 10.77 -24.52 -16.55
C ILE A 93 10.19 -23.15 -16.26
N GLN A 94 9.54 -22.56 -17.26
CA GLN A 94 8.74 -21.35 -17.13
C GLN A 94 7.27 -21.75 -17.07
N HIS A 95 6.59 -21.40 -15.98
CA HIS A 95 5.16 -21.68 -15.80
C HIS A 95 4.38 -20.38 -15.87
N TYR A 96 3.58 -20.21 -16.92
CA TYR A 96 2.63 -19.12 -17.08
C TYR A 96 1.31 -19.55 -16.46
N TYR A 97 0.97 -18.98 -15.32
CA TYR A 97 -0.22 -19.31 -14.56
C TYR A 97 -1.04 -18.06 -14.25
N ARG A 98 -2.19 -17.92 -14.91
CA ARG A 98 -3.21 -16.92 -14.64
C ARG A 98 -2.67 -15.47 -14.58
N GLY A 99 -1.75 -15.13 -15.48
CA GLY A 99 -1.11 -13.82 -15.59
C GLY A 99 0.21 -13.68 -14.84
N TRP A 100 0.64 -14.73 -14.12
CA TRP A 100 1.91 -14.78 -13.41
C TRP A 100 2.90 -15.68 -14.13
N THR A 101 4.18 -15.33 -14.09
CA THR A 101 5.27 -16.14 -14.64
C THR A 101 6.15 -16.65 -13.51
N PHE A 102 6.27 -17.97 -13.41
CA PHE A 102 7.11 -18.62 -12.41
C PHE A 102 8.31 -19.30 -13.07
N TYR A 103 9.50 -19.03 -12.55
CA TYR A 103 10.74 -19.61 -13.05
C TYR A 103 11.24 -20.69 -12.09
N THR A 104 11.44 -21.89 -12.61
CA THR A 104 11.96 -23.02 -11.84
C THR A 104 13.16 -23.64 -12.54
N ILE A 105 14.28 -23.72 -11.83
CA ILE A 105 15.48 -24.40 -12.29
C ILE A 105 15.65 -25.67 -11.47
N GLY A 106 15.83 -26.79 -12.16
CA GLY A 106 16.11 -28.09 -11.56
C GLY A 106 14.87 -28.92 -11.21
N LEU A 107 15.07 -30.24 -11.27
CA LEU A 107 14.05 -31.27 -11.03
C LEU A 107 13.41 -31.24 -9.63
N PRO A 108 14.18 -31.21 -8.51
CA PRO A 108 13.58 -31.32 -7.18
C PRO A 108 12.75 -30.09 -6.82
N LYS A 109 13.17 -28.89 -7.27
CA LYS A 109 12.45 -27.64 -7.03
C LYS A 109 11.10 -27.64 -7.74
N PHE A 110 11.05 -28.13 -8.98
CA PHE A 110 9.81 -28.26 -9.74
C PHE A 110 8.82 -29.23 -9.08
N LEU A 111 9.29 -30.43 -8.71
CA LEU A 111 8.44 -31.42 -8.05
C LEU A 111 7.87 -30.89 -6.72
N ARG A 112 8.70 -30.21 -5.92
CA ARG A 112 8.25 -29.56 -4.68
C ARG A 112 7.17 -28.51 -4.95
N TYR A 113 7.41 -27.58 -5.88
CA TYR A 113 6.46 -26.52 -6.23
C TYR A 113 5.13 -27.07 -6.75
N ARG A 114 5.20 -28.16 -7.52
CA ARG A 114 4.02 -28.85 -8.03
C ARG A 114 3.24 -29.54 -6.91
N TRP A 115 3.92 -30.21 -6.00
CA TRP A 115 3.29 -30.93 -4.88
C TRP A 115 2.67 -29.97 -3.87
N SER A 116 3.35 -28.86 -3.55
CA SER A 116 2.83 -27.85 -2.65
C SER A 116 1.82 -26.89 -3.30
N CYS A 117 1.45 -27.11 -4.57
CA CYS A 117 0.58 -26.22 -5.35
C CYS A 117 0.98 -24.73 -5.24
N TRP A 118 2.29 -24.46 -5.17
CA TRP A 118 2.82 -23.15 -4.81
C TRP A 118 2.35 -22.00 -5.72
N PRO A 119 2.33 -22.15 -7.06
CA PRO A 119 1.79 -21.12 -7.95
C PRO A 119 0.32 -20.79 -7.67
N TRP A 120 -0.50 -21.79 -7.33
CA TRP A 120 -1.91 -21.58 -6.99
C TRP A 120 -2.07 -20.80 -5.69
N ILE A 121 -1.27 -21.13 -4.66
CA ILE A 121 -1.30 -20.42 -3.37
C ILE A 121 -0.90 -18.95 -3.57
N GLN A 122 0.19 -18.67 -4.30
CA GLN A 122 0.63 -17.30 -4.52
C GLN A 122 -0.40 -16.47 -5.29
N VAL A 123 -0.98 -17.03 -6.36
CA VAL A 123 -2.00 -16.31 -7.15
C VAL A 123 -3.29 -16.10 -6.36
N THR A 124 -3.75 -17.10 -5.60
CA THR A 124 -4.97 -16.95 -4.78
C THR A 124 -4.78 -15.96 -3.64
N TYR A 125 -3.63 -16.00 -2.96
CA TYR A 125 -3.29 -15.04 -1.92
C TYR A 125 -3.20 -13.60 -2.44
N ASP A 126 -2.53 -13.39 -3.58
CA ASP A 126 -2.44 -12.04 -4.15
C ASP A 126 -3.81 -11.50 -4.60
N ARG A 127 -4.64 -12.36 -5.24
CA ARG A 127 -6.02 -12.01 -5.57
C ARG A 127 -6.84 -11.67 -4.33
N TYR A 128 -6.68 -12.43 -3.24
CA TYR A 128 -7.35 -12.14 -1.99
C TYR A 128 -6.94 -10.77 -1.43
N LEU A 129 -5.64 -10.45 -1.42
CA LEU A 129 -5.15 -9.14 -1.00
C LEU A 129 -5.70 -8.02 -1.90
N GLN A 130 -5.77 -8.24 -3.21
CA GLN A 130 -6.36 -7.28 -4.15
C GLN A 130 -7.85 -7.07 -3.87
N LEU A 131 -8.63 -8.13 -3.66
CA LEU A 131 -10.05 -8.03 -3.33
C LEU A 131 -10.28 -7.30 -2.00
N ARG A 132 -9.48 -7.61 -0.98
CA ARG A 132 -9.51 -6.90 0.30
C ARG A 132 -9.17 -5.44 0.15
N PHE A 133 -8.18 -5.13 -0.68
CA PHE A 133 -7.78 -3.76 -0.97
C PHE A 133 -8.84 -2.98 -1.75
N ASN A 134 -9.49 -3.60 -2.75
CA ASN A 134 -10.57 -2.99 -3.53
C ASN A 134 -11.80 -2.65 -2.67
N LYS A 135 -12.09 -3.46 -1.64
CA LYS A 135 -13.19 -3.19 -0.70
C LYS A 135 -12.87 -2.10 0.31
N ARG A 136 -11.60 -1.71 0.46
CA ARG A 136 -11.19 -0.69 1.42
C ARG A 136 -11.46 0.68 0.81
N GLU A 137 -12.19 1.52 1.52
CA GLU A 137 -12.27 2.94 1.21
C GLU A 137 -10.89 3.56 1.41
N LEU A 138 -10.38 4.22 0.38
CA LEU A 138 -9.12 4.95 0.45
C LEU A 138 -9.46 6.38 0.89
N PRO A 139 -9.15 6.78 2.12
CA PRO A 139 -9.41 8.13 2.55
C PRO A 139 -8.59 9.05 1.65
N ARG A 140 -9.26 9.96 0.94
CA ARG A 140 -8.60 10.96 0.10
C ARG A 140 -7.60 11.73 0.98
N GLN A 141 -6.35 11.76 0.54
CA GLN A 141 -5.31 12.43 1.33
C GLN A 141 -5.51 13.94 1.25
N ASP A 142 -5.34 14.61 2.38
CA ASP A 142 -5.37 16.07 2.43
C ASP A 142 -4.28 16.67 1.52
N ARG A 143 -4.63 17.77 0.84
CA ARG A 143 -3.71 18.62 0.07
C ARG A 143 -2.40 18.85 0.86
N MET A 144 -2.49 19.21 2.13
CA MET A 144 -1.29 19.52 2.92
C MET A 144 -0.39 18.29 3.12
N LYS A 145 -0.98 17.11 3.29
CA LYS A 145 -0.23 15.86 3.44
C LYS A 145 0.51 15.49 2.15
N VAL A 146 -0.13 15.68 0.99
CA VAL A 146 0.51 15.48 -0.31
C VAL A 146 1.65 16.48 -0.53
N LEU A 147 1.43 17.75 -0.19
CA LEU A 147 2.45 18.79 -0.34
C LEU A 147 3.68 18.54 0.54
N ARG A 148 3.48 18.11 1.79
CA ARG A 148 4.58 17.71 2.70
C ARG A 148 5.37 16.51 2.16
N TYR A 149 4.69 15.53 1.56
CA TYR A 149 5.37 14.41 0.93
C TYR A 149 6.28 14.89 -0.21
N ILE A 150 5.76 15.71 -1.13
CA ILE A 150 6.53 16.26 -2.25
C ILE A 150 7.72 17.06 -1.73
N LEU A 151 7.54 17.88 -0.69
CA LEU A 151 8.65 18.59 -0.02
C LEU A 151 9.70 17.62 0.51
N SER A 152 9.28 16.60 1.27
CA SER A 152 10.21 15.64 1.87
C SER A 152 11.05 14.89 0.83
N GLU A 153 10.47 14.59 -0.33
CA GLU A 153 11.16 13.91 -1.41
C GLU A 153 12.04 14.87 -2.22
N THR A 154 11.60 16.12 -2.40
CA THR A 154 12.40 17.18 -3.03
C THR A 154 13.63 17.57 -2.20
N VAL A 155 13.54 17.47 -0.87
CA VAL A 155 14.68 17.69 0.04
C VAL A 155 15.74 16.60 -0.13
N LYS A 156 15.33 15.35 -0.40
CA LYS A 156 16.26 14.25 -0.69
C LYS A 156 16.84 14.36 -2.10
N ASP A 157 16.01 14.71 -3.07
CA ASP A 157 16.40 14.89 -4.47
C ASP A 157 15.80 16.19 -5.03
N ARG A 158 16.66 17.17 -5.30
CA ARG A 158 16.26 18.48 -5.83
C ARG A 158 15.69 18.40 -7.26
N ALA A 159 15.97 17.33 -7.99
CA ALA A 159 15.43 17.08 -9.33
C ALA A 159 14.13 16.27 -9.30
N PHE A 160 13.60 15.93 -8.11
CA PHE A 160 12.38 15.15 -7.96
C PHE A 160 11.20 15.76 -8.71
N GLN A 161 10.50 14.91 -9.45
CA GLN A 161 9.26 15.24 -10.15
C GLN A 161 8.18 14.25 -9.72
N THR A 162 7.07 14.77 -9.25
CA THR A 162 5.92 13.96 -8.85
C THR A 162 4.93 13.84 -9.99
N HIS A 163 4.27 12.69 -10.06
CA HIS A 163 3.18 12.42 -10.99
C HIS A 163 1.98 11.88 -10.20
N PRO A 164 0.73 12.07 -10.67
CA PRO A 164 -0.45 11.52 -9.98
C PRO A 164 -0.33 10.01 -9.74
N THR A 165 0.19 9.25 -10.72
CA THR A 165 0.41 7.80 -10.63
C THR A 165 1.45 7.43 -9.56
N SER A 166 2.54 8.19 -9.46
CA SER A 166 3.58 8.01 -8.44
C SER A 166 3.04 8.29 -7.04
N LEU A 167 2.21 9.32 -6.88
CA LEU A 167 1.55 9.64 -5.60
C LEU A 167 0.59 8.55 -5.17
N LEU A 168 -0.28 8.08 -6.07
CA LEU A 168 -1.21 6.99 -5.77
C LEU A 168 -0.46 5.70 -5.40
N THR A 169 0.65 5.43 -6.08
CA THR A 169 1.51 4.28 -5.78
C THR A 169 2.18 4.44 -4.41
N HIS A 170 2.62 5.63 -4.05
CA HIS A 170 3.19 5.91 -2.74
C HIS A 170 2.16 5.75 -1.61
N PHE A 171 1.00 6.38 -1.72
CA PHE A 171 -0.01 6.37 -0.65
C PHE A 171 -0.78 5.05 -0.54
N TYR A 172 -0.98 4.34 -1.65
CA TYR A 172 -1.90 3.20 -1.70
C TYR A 172 -1.31 1.93 -2.32
N THR A 173 -0.03 1.90 -2.67
CA THR A 173 0.67 0.81 -3.39
C THR A 173 0.18 0.60 -4.84
N VAL A 174 0.97 -0.08 -5.66
CA VAL A 174 0.67 -0.38 -7.09
C VAL A 174 -0.72 -1.03 -7.29
N ARG A 175 -1.30 -1.63 -6.26
CA ARG A 175 -2.64 -2.25 -6.28
C ARG A 175 -3.77 -1.29 -6.66
N TRP A 176 -3.59 0.03 -6.52
CA TRP A 176 -4.60 1.03 -6.91
C TRP A 176 -4.98 0.92 -8.40
N VAL A 177 -4.05 0.51 -9.27
CA VAL A 177 -4.25 0.42 -10.73
C VAL A 177 -5.37 -0.54 -11.12
N HIS A 178 -5.66 -1.53 -10.27
CA HIS A 178 -6.66 -2.58 -10.53
C HIS A 178 -7.97 -2.36 -9.75
N ARG A 179 -8.14 -1.19 -9.14
CA ARG A 179 -9.40 -0.82 -8.51
C ARG A 179 -10.43 -0.34 -9.54
N PRO A 180 -11.74 -0.53 -9.27
CA PRO A 180 -12.80 -0.02 -10.13
C PRO A 180 -12.88 1.51 -10.16
N ASP A 181 -12.55 2.19 -9.06
CA ASP A 181 -12.57 3.65 -8.87
C ASP A 181 -11.22 4.32 -9.25
N LYS A 182 -10.33 3.61 -9.95
CA LYS A 182 -8.98 4.11 -10.29
C LYS A 182 -9.01 5.42 -11.09
N GLU A 183 -10.01 5.61 -11.94
CA GLU A 183 -10.15 6.80 -12.79
C GLU A 183 -10.53 8.01 -11.94
N GLU A 184 -11.51 7.85 -11.05
CA GLU A 184 -11.90 8.89 -10.10
C GLU A 184 -10.73 9.29 -9.17
N LEU A 185 -9.96 8.30 -8.69
CA LEU A 185 -8.76 8.55 -7.90
C LEU A 185 -7.70 9.32 -8.69
N MET A 186 -7.45 8.93 -9.95
CA MET A 186 -6.53 9.65 -10.83
C MET A 186 -6.99 11.09 -11.05
N THR A 187 -8.26 11.30 -11.41
CA THR A 187 -8.83 12.64 -11.59
C THR A 187 -8.71 13.48 -10.33
N TYR A 188 -9.01 12.92 -9.16
CA TYR A 188 -8.89 13.63 -7.88
C TYR A 188 -7.45 14.10 -7.62
N TYR A 189 -6.45 13.22 -7.79
CA TYR A 189 -5.05 13.58 -7.56
C TYR A 189 -4.51 14.55 -8.61
N THR A 190 -4.97 14.46 -9.87
CA THR A 190 -4.67 15.46 -10.90
C THR A 190 -5.22 16.83 -10.50
N LEU A 191 -6.51 16.92 -10.15
CA LEU A 191 -7.12 18.17 -9.69
C LEU A 191 -6.45 18.73 -8.44
N LEU A 192 -6.04 17.86 -7.51
CA LEU A 192 -5.32 18.26 -6.31
C LEU A 192 -3.97 18.88 -6.64
N LEU A 193 -3.21 18.29 -7.57
CA LEU A 193 -1.93 18.85 -8.03
C LEU A 193 -2.10 20.14 -8.83
N ASP A 194 -3.12 20.20 -9.70
CA ASP A 194 -3.46 21.40 -10.44
C ASP A 194 -3.82 22.55 -9.50
N SER A 195 -4.58 22.29 -8.43
CA SER A 195 -4.91 23.31 -7.43
C SER A 195 -3.68 23.85 -6.69
N MET A 196 -2.62 23.04 -6.53
CA MET A 196 -1.35 23.48 -5.94
C MET A 196 -0.51 24.28 -6.94
N LYS A 197 -0.57 23.91 -8.22
CA LYS A 197 0.03 24.67 -9.31
C LYS A 197 -0.59 26.07 -9.41
N ASP A 198 -1.91 26.18 -9.29
CA ASP A 198 -2.63 27.46 -9.34
C ASP A 198 -2.20 28.43 -8.22
N VAL A 199 -1.92 27.90 -7.02
CA VAL A 199 -1.41 28.68 -5.87
C VAL A 199 0.12 28.87 -5.92
N GLN A 200 0.77 28.43 -7.01
CA GLN A 200 2.22 28.50 -7.22
C GLN A 200 3.07 27.69 -6.23
N ASP A 201 2.46 26.74 -5.51
CA ASP A 201 3.18 25.78 -4.67
C ASP A 201 3.97 24.78 -5.54
N LEU A 202 3.40 24.44 -6.70
CA LEU A 202 3.98 23.53 -7.68
C LEU A 202 4.17 24.21 -9.04
N GLU A 203 5.06 23.65 -9.85
CA GLU A 203 5.27 23.98 -11.25
C GLU A 203 5.17 22.73 -12.10
N GLU A 204 4.49 22.84 -13.23
CA GLU A 204 4.43 21.75 -14.20
C GLU A 204 5.77 21.63 -14.93
N THR A 205 6.29 20.41 -15.02
CA THR A 205 7.50 20.07 -15.76
C THR A 205 7.15 19.44 -17.10
N GLN A 206 8.16 19.17 -17.91
CA GLN A 206 7.98 18.40 -19.14
C GLN A 206 7.41 17.01 -18.80
N HIS A 207 6.52 16.49 -19.66
CA HIS A 207 5.83 15.20 -19.51
C HIS A 207 4.76 15.10 -18.39
N HIS A 208 4.08 16.20 -18.05
CA HIS A 208 3.01 16.23 -17.03
C HIS A 208 3.49 15.85 -15.62
N GLY A 209 4.77 16.08 -15.34
CA GLY A 209 5.30 16.02 -13.98
C GLY A 209 5.05 17.33 -13.24
N TYR A 210 5.16 17.30 -11.92
CA TYR A 210 5.08 18.47 -11.05
C TYR A 210 6.31 18.57 -10.17
N LYS A 211 6.86 19.77 -10.05
CA LYS A 211 8.02 20.08 -9.21
C LYS A 211 7.65 21.11 -8.14
N LEU A 212 8.24 20.98 -6.97
CA LEU A 212 8.02 21.92 -5.86
C LEU A 212 8.64 23.29 -6.16
N LYS A 213 7.88 24.36 -5.91
CA LYS A 213 8.37 25.73 -5.88
C LYS A 213 8.73 26.18 -4.46
N PRO A 214 9.66 27.13 -4.28
CA PRO A 214 9.99 27.68 -2.96
C PRO A 214 8.78 28.27 -2.22
N GLN A 215 7.79 28.78 -2.95
CA GLN A 215 6.54 29.31 -2.38
C GLN A 215 5.79 28.27 -1.52
N ALA A 216 5.90 26.98 -1.84
CA ALA A 216 5.28 25.91 -1.05
C ALA A 216 5.78 25.87 0.40
N LEU A 217 7.02 26.31 0.67
CA LEU A 217 7.53 26.40 2.04
C LEU A 217 6.74 27.42 2.87
N ASN A 218 6.36 28.54 2.25
CA ASN A 218 5.53 29.55 2.91
C ASN A 218 4.14 28.99 3.20
N THR A 219 3.54 28.29 2.25
CA THR A 219 2.21 27.65 2.40
C THR A 219 2.19 26.59 3.49
N ILE A 220 3.23 25.74 3.57
CA ILE A 220 3.35 24.75 4.64
C ILE A 220 3.51 25.43 6.00
N THR A 221 4.39 26.44 6.08
CA THR A 221 4.66 27.16 7.33
C THR A 221 3.44 27.93 7.81
N SER A 222 2.69 28.59 6.91
CA SER A 222 1.46 29.30 7.27
C SER A 222 0.39 28.35 7.78
N PHE A 223 0.26 27.18 7.16
CA PHE A 223 -0.68 26.15 7.61
C PHE A 223 -0.29 25.60 8.99
N ASP A 224 1.00 25.31 9.22
CA ASP A 224 1.49 24.85 10.52
C ASP A 224 1.19 25.88 11.64
N LEU A 225 1.40 27.16 11.36
CA LEU A 225 1.11 28.24 12.30
C LEU A 225 -0.40 28.39 12.57
N GLU A 226 -1.24 28.26 11.55
CA GLU A 226 -2.70 28.28 11.71
C GLU A 226 -3.20 27.09 12.53
N GLU A 227 -2.68 25.89 12.28
CA GLU A 227 -3.03 24.69 13.04
C GLU A 227 -2.64 24.80 14.52
N GLN A 228 -1.45 25.37 14.79
CA GLN A 228 -1.01 25.70 16.15
C GLN A 228 -1.96 26.71 16.81
N ARG A 229 -2.27 27.83 16.14
CA ARG A 229 -3.21 28.84 16.65
C ARG A 229 -4.59 28.27 16.93
N HIS A 230 -5.10 27.40 16.06
CA HIS A 230 -6.39 26.75 16.27
C HIS A 230 -6.38 25.84 17.50
N THR A 231 -5.28 25.12 17.72
CA THR A 231 -5.10 24.25 18.89
C THR A 231 -4.99 25.07 20.17
N ASP A 232 -4.21 26.15 20.15
CA ASP A 232 -4.04 27.06 21.28
C ASP A 232 -5.34 27.80 21.64
N ASN A 233 -6.10 28.22 20.64
CA ASN A 233 -7.42 28.83 20.84
C ASN A 233 -8.41 27.85 21.48
N LYS A 234 -8.43 26.58 21.05
CA LYS A 234 -9.27 25.54 21.69
C LYS A 234 -8.87 25.31 23.14
N ASN A 235 -7.58 25.22 23.42
CA ASN A 235 -7.07 25.05 24.78
C ASN A 235 -7.43 26.26 25.67
N THR A 236 -7.31 27.47 25.13
CA THR A 236 -7.67 28.71 25.81
C THR A 236 -9.17 28.78 26.08
N GLN A 237 -10.02 28.46 25.10
CA GLN A 237 -11.47 28.40 25.27
C GLN A 237 -11.88 27.37 26.33
N ASN A 238 -11.26 26.19 26.35
CA ASN A 238 -11.52 25.19 27.37
C ASN A 238 -11.15 25.68 28.79
N ARG A 239 -10.06 26.44 28.93
CA ARG A 239 -9.69 27.07 30.21
C ARG A 239 -10.70 28.13 30.63
N ILE A 240 -11.13 28.99 29.71
CA ILE A 240 -12.16 30.00 29.97
C ILE A 240 -13.48 29.34 30.38
N PHE A 241 -13.89 28.28 29.68
CA PHE A 241 -15.10 27.52 30.02
C PHE A 241 -15.05 27.01 31.46
N TRP A 242 -13.95 26.37 31.86
CA TRP A 242 -13.76 25.90 33.24
C TRP A 242 -13.76 27.03 34.27
N LEU A 243 -13.14 28.17 33.94
CA LEU A 243 -13.13 29.34 34.81
C LEU A 243 -14.55 29.90 34.99
N THR A 244 -15.35 29.97 33.93
CA THR A 244 -16.75 30.38 33.99
C THR A 244 -17.60 29.43 34.84
N VAL A 245 -17.39 28.12 34.72
CA VAL A 245 -18.07 27.12 35.57
C VAL A 245 -17.77 27.36 37.05
N VAL A 246 -16.50 27.61 37.40
CA VAL A 246 -16.11 27.92 38.79
C VAL A 246 -16.77 29.20 39.28
N LEU A 247 -16.80 30.27 38.46
CA LEU A 247 -17.44 31.53 38.83
C LEU A 247 -18.95 31.38 39.06
N ILE A 248 -19.64 30.58 38.23
CA ILE A 248 -21.07 30.29 38.42
C ILE A 248 -21.29 29.59 39.77
N VAL A 249 -20.47 28.59 40.10
CA VAL A 249 -20.56 27.88 41.39
C VAL A 249 -20.33 28.83 42.56
N VAL A 250 -19.30 29.69 42.49
CA VAL A 250 -19.02 30.68 43.54
C VAL A 250 -20.18 31.68 43.68
N GLY A 251 -20.75 32.16 42.58
CA GLY A 251 -21.90 33.06 42.59
C GLY A 251 -23.14 32.42 43.23
N ILE A 252 -23.42 31.14 42.95
CA ILE A 252 -24.50 30.38 43.60
C ILE A 252 -24.25 30.26 45.11
N VAL A 253 -23.02 29.94 45.53
CA VAL A 253 -22.67 29.85 46.97
C VAL A 253 -22.83 31.19 47.67
N GLN A 254 -22.33 32.29 47.07
CA GLN A 254 -22.42 33.63 47.66
C GLN A 254 -23.86 34.14 47.75
N SER A 255 -24.65 33.96 46.69
CA SER A 255 -26.07 34.32 46.69
C SER A 255 -26.88 33.49 47.70
N GLY A 256 -26.59 32.19 47.82
CA GLY A 256 -27.20 31.33 48.84
C GLY A 256 -26.82 31.75 50.27
N ALA A 257 -25.55 32.08 50.51
CA ALA A 257 -25.09 32.59 51.81
C ALA A 257 -25.74 33.93 52.17
N ALA A 258 -25.80 34.88 51.21
CA ALA A 258 -26.45 36.17 51.42
C ALA A 258 -27.97 36.02 51.66
N ALA A 259 -28.63 35.10 50.96
CA ALA A 259 -30.05 34.81 51.19
C ALA A 259 -30.27 34.16 52.57
N TYR A 260 -29.38 33.25 53.00
CA TYR A 260 -29.42 32.66 54.34
C TYR A 260 -29.22 33.70 55.43
N ASP A 261 -28.24 34.60 55.30
CA ASP A 261 -28.03 35.69 56.25
C ASP A 261 -29.22 36.66 56.27
N ALA A 262 -29.83 36.97 55.12
CA ALA A 262 -30.95 37.89 55.03
C ALA A 262 -32.28 37.33 55.57
N TRP A 263 -32.50 36.01 55.47
CA TRP A 263 -33.77 35.38 55.87
C TRP A 263 -33.70 34.65 57.21
N TRP A 264 -32.53 34.18 57.61
CA TRP A 264 -32.38 33.31 58.79
C TRP A 264 -31.68 33.99 59.97
N LYS A 265 -30.93 35.07 59.74
CA LYS A 265 -30.32 35.85 60.81
C LYS A 265 -31.35 36.85 61.34
N SER A 266 -31.81 36.65 62.58
CA SER A 266 -32.72 37.57 63.27
C SER A 266 -32.12 38.99 63.33
N PRO A 267 -32.91 40.06 63.23
CA PRO A 267 -32.39 41.42 63.28
C PRO A 267 -31.59 41.60 64.56
N GLU A 268 -30.31 41.98 64.41
CA GLU A 268 -29.44 42.21 65.56
C GLU A 268 -30.09 43.31 66.41
N THR A 269 -30.33 43.00 67.69
CA THR A 269 -30.81 43.97 68.67
C THR A 269 -29.84 45.15 68.66
N VAL A 270 -30.30 46.28 68.12
CA VAL A 270 -29.53 47.52 68.07
C VAL A 270 -29.34 47.99 69.51
N THR A 271 -28.21 47.65 70.11
CA THR A 271 -27.78 48.21 71.38
C THR A 271 -27.08 49.53 71.10
N GLY A 272 -27.88 50.60 71.05
CA GLY A 272 -27.38 51.96 71.06
C GLY A 272 -27.36 52.50 72.48
N THR A 273 -26.23 53.06 72.92
CA THR A 273 -26.13 53.82 74.18
C THR A 273 -26.50 55.28 73.95
N ILE A 274 -27.49 55.78 74.69
CA ILE A 274 -27.73 57.21 74.88
C ILE A 274 -27.50 57.53 76.35
N GLY A 275 -26.34 58.13 76.65
CA GLY A 275 -25.96 58.57 78.00
C GLY A 275 -25.93 57.45 79.04
N ASP A 276 -24.85 56.67 79.06
CA ASP A 276 -24.44 55.71 80.12
C ASP A 276 -25.49 54.71 80.68
N GLN A 277 -26.67 54.58 80.07
CA GLN A 277 -27.62 53.51 80.37
C GLN A 277 -27.94 52.69 79.11
N ALA A 278 -27.79 51.37 79.24
CA ALA A 278 -28.14 50.40 78.20
C ALA A 278 -29.66 50.17 78.22
N ILE A 279 -30.32 50.31 77.06
CA ILE A 279 -31.73 49.98 76.87
C ILE A 279 -31.80 48.84 75.86
N ASP A 280 -32.28 47.68 76.28
CA ASP A 280 -32.72 46.62 75.37
C ASP A 280 -34.15 46.92 74.94
N MET A 281 -34.35 47.28 73.66
CA MET A 281 -35.67 47.31 73.06
C MET A 281 -35.93 45.98 72.37
N ILE A 282 -36.85 45.20 72.94
CA ILE A 282 -37.38 43.99 72.31
C ILE A 282 -38.36 44.44 71.20
N PRO A 283 -38.18 44.01 69.93
CA PRO A 283 -39.14 44.33 68.89
C PRO A 283 -40.40 43.48 69.06
N ASN A 284 -41.58 44.10 68.89
CA ASN A 284 -42.86 43.42 68.72
C ASN A 284 -42.93 42.70 67.37
#